data_AF-A0A4E0QWL2-F1
#
_entry.id   AF-A0A4E0QWL2-F1
#
_cell.length_a   1.000
_cell.length_b   1.000
_cell.length_c   1.000
_cell.angle_alpha   90.00
_cell.angle_beta   90.00
_cell.angle_gamma   90.00
#
_symmetry.space_group_name_H-M   'P 1'
#
loop_
_entity.id
_entity.type
_entity.pdbx_description
1 polymer ?
#
loop_
_entity_poly.entity_id
_entity_poly.type
_entity_poly.pdbx_seq_one_letter_code
_entity_poly.pdbx_strand_id
1 'polypeptide(L)'
;MGEDAKFLKRKIRGGSIDVHPTEKALIVHYETEATILGELGNPVVGDRKECQKVIRVKNLNENTDVPELARKIVDNCKLISETKIPQIEHLLHYLLKRKDNASTKVNASMVSTKLADPGAFDSTEIDEVAHLTDLDDYLELLYEDTGDKLRASALVLQLARNPDNLEELFQNETLVGALARVLREDWRKSTDLATNIAYIFFCFSSFSNFHSVILHFKIGALTMTIIEHELQKYDLWTEELQQKKRLMLENGQSEEARIAYETSLGKYETLVKKQEQLFRGKNMGVNIPIR
;
A
#
# COMPACT_ATOMS: atom_id res chain seq x y z
N MET A 1 -3.78 -22.74 -35.31
CA MET A 1 -5.01 -23.23 -34.66
C MET A 1 -4.77 -23.08 -33.17
N GLY A 2 -5.34 -22.03 -32.59
CA GLY A 2 -5.30 -21.80 -31.15
C GLY A 2 -6.61 -22.32 -30.58
N GLU A 3 -6.54 -23.26 -29.66
CA GLU A 3 -7.68 -23.65 -28.86
C GLU A 3 -7.35 -23.37 -27.40
N ASP A 4 -8.18 -22.49 -26.83
CA ASP A 4 -8.04 -21.89 -25.52
C ASP A 4 -8.23 -22.94 -24.41
N ALA A 5 -7.31 -22.96 -23.45
CA ALA A 5 -7.45 -23.68 -22.20
C ALA A 5 -8.65 -23.14 -21.42
N LYS A 6 -9.80 -23.79 -21.59
CA LYS A 6 -11.05 -23.46 -20.92
C LYS A 6 -11.06 -24.08 -19.52
N PHE A 7 -11.21 -23.22 -18.52
CA PHE A 7 -11.50 -23.48 -17.10
C PHE A 7 -10.28 -23.78 -16.19
N LEU A 8 -9.92 -22.79 -15.38
CA LEU A 8 -8.98 -22.89 -14.25
C LEU A 8 -9.75 -23.21 -12.97
N LYS A 9 -9.55 -24.40 -12.39
CA LYS A 9 -10.12 -24.73 -11.08
C LYS A 9 -9.08 -24.50 -9.99
N ARG A 10 -9.29 -23.48 -9.14
CA ARG A 10 -8.43 -23.18 -7.99
C ARG A 10 -8.84 -24.03 -6.78
N LYS A 11 -7.93 -24.86 -6.29
CA LYS A 11 -8.10 -25.61 -5.04
C LYS A 11 -7.17 -25.04 -3.98
N ILE A 12 -7.70 -24.76 -2.79
CA ILE A 12 -6.94 -24.26 -1.64
C ILE A 12 -6.85 -25.38 -0.61
N ARG A 13 -5.66 -25.66 -0.11
CA ARG A 13 -5.42 -26.60 0.99
C ARG A 13 -4.80 -25.84 2.16
N GLY A 14 -5.48 -25.85 3.30
CA GLY A 14 -4.93 -25.25 4.53
C GLY A 14 -3.76 -26.06 5.07
N GLY A 15 -2.62 -25.41 5.30
CA GLY A 15 -1.38 -25.98 5.85
C GLY A 15 -1.22 -25.75 7.35
N SER A 16 0.02 -25.65 7.83
CA SER A 16 0.34 -25.41 9.26
C SER A 16 -0.04 -24.01 9.72
N ILE A 17 -0.20 -23.85 11.04
CA ILE A 17 -0.39 -22.55 11.69
C ILE A 17 0.72 -22.41 12.72
N ASP A 18 1.51 -21.37 12.58
CA ASP A 18 2.69 -21.10 13.38
C ASP A 18 2.60 -19.69 14.00
N VAL A 19 3.46 -19.36 14.96
CA VAL A 19 3.56 -18.00 15.53
C VAL A 19 4.60 -17.20 14.79
N HIS A 20 4.34 -15.90 14.60
CA HIS A 20 5.30 -15.00 13.98
C HIS A 20 6.56 -14.86 14.87
N PRO A 21 7.78 -14.88 14.31
CA PRO A 21 9.01 -14.91 15.08
C PRO A 21 9.30 -13.63 15.86
N THR A 22 8.62 -12.52 15.60
CA THR A 22 8.89 -11.23 16.27
C THR A 22 7.64 -10.43 16.65
N GLU A 23 6.47 -10.77 16.10
CA GLU A 23 5.24 -9.99 16.26
C GLU A 23 4.20 -10.85 16.99
N LYS A 24 3.20 -10.20 17.61
CA LYS A 24 1.99 -10.88 18.09
C LYS A 24 1.10 -11.24 16.90
N ALA A 25 1.50 -12.24 16.13
CA ALA A 25 0.82 -12.67 14.92
C ALA A 25 0.91 -14.19 14.70
N LEU A 26 -0.04 -14.75 13.96
CA LEU A 26 -0.05 -16.13 13.50
C LEU A 26 0.32 -16.18 12.02
N ILE A 27 1.08 -17.18 11.59
CA ILE A 27 1.40 -17.45 10.19
C ILE A 27 0.61 -18.68 9.77
N VAL A 28 -0.26 -18.54 8.78
CA VAL A 28 -1.05 -19.64 8.21
C VAL A 28 -0.42 -20.02 6.88
N HIS A 29 0.18 -21.19 6.82
CA HIS A 29 0.66 -21.78 5.59
C HIS A 29 -0.52 -22.36 4.82
N TYR A 30 -0.57 -22.17 3.51
CA TYR A 30 -1.57 -22.78 2.66
C TYR A 30 -0.99 -23.04 1.26
N GLU A 31 -1.57 -24.03 0.59
CA GLU A 31 -1.18 -24.40 -0.76
C GLU A 31 -2.32 -24.08 -1.72
N THR A 32 -2.00 -23.42 -2.82
CA THR A 32 -2.91 -23.21 -3.94
C THR A 32 -2.50 -24.12 -5.09
N GLU A 33 -3.42 -24.96 -5.54
CA GLU A 33 -3.27 -25.85 -6.68
C GLU A 33 -4.18 -25.34 -7.80
N ALA A 34 -3.58 -24.89 -8.90
CA ALA A 34 -4.28 -24.53 -10.12
C ALA A 34 -4.41 -25.79 -10.98
N THR A 35 -5.62 -26.26 -11.29
CA THR A 35 -5.81 -27.36 -12.23
C THR A 35 -6.31 -26.82 -13.56
N ILE A 36 -5.58 -27.09 -14.64
CA ILE A 36 -6.00 -26.81 -16.01
C ILE A 36 -6.74 -28.05 -16.52
N LEU A 37 -7.99 -27.88 -16.93
CA LEU A 37 -8.76 -28.94 -17.56
C LEU A 37 -8.44 -28.97 -19.05
N GLY A 38 -7.97 -30.11 -19.55
CA GLY A 38 -7.80 -30.33 -20.99
C GLY A 38 -9.15 -30.45 -21.71
N GLU A 39 -9.14 -30.47 -23.04
CA GLU A 39 -10.34 -30.52 -23.92
C GLU A 39 -11.31 -31.68 -23.61
N LEU A 40 -10.81 -32.78 -23.05
CA LEU A 40 -11.60 -33.96 -22.65
C LEU A 40 -12.03 -33.97 -21.17
N GLY A 41 -11.83 -32.87 -20.43
CA GLY A 41 -12.16 -32.75 -19.00
C GLY A 41 -11.19 -33.49 -18.06
N ASN A 42 -10.09 -34.02 -18.58
CA ASN A 42 -9.05 -34.65 -17.78
C ASN A 42 -8.19 -33.57 -17.10
N PRO A 43 -7.90 -33.70 -15.79
CA PRO A 43 -7.05 -32.76 -15.08
C PRO A 43 -5.61 -32.92 -15.56
N VAL A 44 -5.05 -31.89 -16.19
CA VAL A 44 -3.61 -31.80 -16.42
C VAL A 44 -3.02 -31.21 -15.15
N VAL A 45 -2.03 -31.90 -14.57
CA VAL A 45 -1.36 -31.49 -13.33
C VAL A 45 -0.88 -30.05 -13.51
N GLY A 46 -1.41 -29.13 -12.71
CA GLY A 46 -0.98 -27.74 -12.74
C GLY A 46 -0.15 -27.36 -11.53
N ASP A 47 0.36 -26.14 -11.57
CA ASP A 47 1.35 -25.65 -10.62
C ASP A 47 0.79 -25.57 -9.19
N ARG A 48 1.62 -26.03 -8.25
CA ARG A 48 1.40 -25.91 -6.81
C ARG A 48 2.24 -24.77 -6.28
N LYS A 49 1.58 -23.84 -5.60
CA LYS A 49 2.25 -22.70 -4.96
C LYS A 49 1.99 -22.74 -3.46
N GLU A 50 3.06 -22.75 -2.69
CA GLU A 50 3.03 -22.55 -1.25
C GLU A 50 2.95 -21.06 -0.94
N CYS A 51 2.00 -20.69 -0.09
CA CYS A 51 1.71 -19.32 0.31
C CYS A 51 1.61 -19.23 1.85
N GLN A 52 1.77 -18.02 2.37
CA GLN A 52 1.64 -17.74 3.79
C GLN A 52 0.72 -16.55 4.00
N LYS A 53 -0.18 -16.64 4.98
CA LYS A 53 -1.03 -15.52 5.44
C LYS A 53 -0.67 -15.16 6.86
N VAL A 54 -0.23 -13.93 7.10
CA VAL A 54 0.07 -13.43 8.45
C VAL A 54 -1.19 -12.79 9.05
N ILE A 55 -1.63 -13.29 10.20
CA ILE A 55 -2.77 -12.82 10.97
C ILE A 55 -2.24 -12.10 12.22
N ARG A 56 -2.18 -10.77 12.17
CA ARG A 56 -1.76 -9.94 13.30
C ARG A 56 -2.86 -9.86 14.36
N VAL A 57 -2.50 -10.15 15.60
CA VAL A 57 -3.41 -10.16 16.74
C VAL A 57 -3.28 -8.83 17.49
N LYS A 58 -4.16 -7.87 17.15
CA LYS A 58 -4.18 -6.54 17.79
C LYS A 58 -4.64 -6.66 19.25
N ASN A 59 -4.02 -5.88 20.15
CA ASN A 59 -4.39 -5.77 21.57
C ASN A 59 -4.40 -7.08 22.38
N LEU A 60 -3.64 -8.10 21.97
CA LEU A 60 -3.46 -9.32 22.75
C LEU A 60 -2.75 -9.00 24.08
N ASN A 61 -3.52 -9.01 25.16
CA ASN A 61 -3.11 -8.67 26.52
C ASN A 61 -3.75 -9.64 27.53
N GLU A 62 -3.40 -9.52 28.81
CA GLU A 62 -3.85 -10.45 29.87
C GLU A 62 -5.37 -10.48 30.05
N ASN A 63 -6.08 -9.44 29.58
CA ASN A 63 -7.54 -9.30 29.67
C ASN A 63 -8.27 -9.80 28.42
N THR A 64 -7.55 -10.34 27.42
CA THR A 64 -8.15 -10.78 26.16
C THR A 64 -8.84 -12.14 26.32
N ASP A 65 -10.11 -12.23 25.90
CA ASP A 65 -10.82 -13.52 25.79
C ASP A 65 -10.24 -14.33 24.61
N VAL A 66 -9.30 -15.22 24.92
CA VAL A 66 -8.59 -16.06 23.94
C VAL A 66 -9.55 -17.01 23.19
N PRO A 67 -10.49 -17.71 23.84
CA PRO A 67 -11.49 -18.53 23.15
C PRO A 67 -12.41 -17.78 22.18
N GLU A 68 -12.86 -16.57 22.53
CA GLU A 68 -13.67 -15.76 21.62
C GLU A 68 -12.85 -15.25 20.43
N LEU A 69 -11.63 -14.80 20.69
CA LEU A 69 -10.69 -14.33 19.67
C LEU A 69 -10.30 -15.45 18.69
N ALA A 70 -10.08 -16.67 19.17
CA ALA A 70 -9.75 -17.81 18.32
C ALA A 70 -10.89 -18.15 17.35
N ARG A 71 -12.14 -18.17 17.84
CA ARG A 71 -13.33 -18.34 16.99
C ARG A 71 -13.44 -17.24 15.94
N LYS A 72 -13.28 -15.99 16.37
CA LYS A 72 -13.28 -14.83 15.45
C LYS A 72 -12.19 -14.92 14.38
N ILE A 73 -11.00 -15.42 14.70
CA ILE A 73 -9.91 -15.63 13.72
C ILE A 73 -10.27 -16.70 12.69
N VAL A 74 -10.91 -17.79 13.11
CA VAL A 74 -11.37 -18.84 12.18
C VAL A 74 -12.50 -18.33 11.29
N ASP A 75 -13.49 -17.65 11.86
CA ASP A 75 -14.63 -17.11 11.11
C ASP A 75 -14.17 -16.13 10.01
N ASN A 76 -13.17 -15.30 10.32
CA ASN A 76 -12.60 -14.33 9.38
C ASN A 76 -11.53 -14.92 8.45
N CYS A 77 -11.09 -16.16 8.65
CA CYS A 77 -10.03 -16.78 7.85
C CYS A 77 -10.45 -18.13 7.28
N LYS A 78 -11.05 -18.10 6.09
CA LYS A 78 -11.48 -19.28 5.31
C LYS A 78 -10.36 -20.28 4.97
N LEU A 79 -9.11 -19.94 5.25
CA LEU A 79 -7.94 -20.84 5.11
C LEU A 79 -7.76 -21.78 6.31
N ILE A 80 -8.44 -21.49 7.43
CA ILE A 80 -8.36 -22.23 8.68
C ILE A 80 -9.66 -22.99 8.90
N SER A 81 -9.55 -24.27 9.24
CA SER A 81 -10.69 -25.12 9.60
C SER A 81 -11.07 -24.93 11.07
N GLU A 82 -12.38 -24.97 11.39
CA GLU A 82 -12.92 -24.94 12.76
C GLU A 82 -12.29 -25.98 13.69
N THR A 83 -11.84 -27.12 13.14
CA THR A 83 -11.12 -28.15 13.88
C THR A 83 -9.79 -27.67 14.47
N LYS A 84 -9.24 -26.53 14.02
CA LYS A 84 -7.97 -25.96 14.49
C LYS A 84 -8.15 -24.87 15.56
N ILE A 85 -9.37 -24.61 16.04
CA ILE A 85 -9.60 -23.64 17.14
C ILE A 85 -8.73 -23.93 18.37
N PRO A 86 -8.63 -25.17 18.90
CA PRO A 86 -7.77 -25.44 20.06
C PRO A 86 -6.29 -25.16 19.81
N GLN A 87 -5.83 -25.35 18.57
CA GLN A 87 -4.46 -25.02 18.16
C GLN A 87 -4.24 -23.50 18.15
N ILE A 88 -5.20 -22.73 17.63
CA ILE A 88 -5.13 -21.25 17.65
C ILE A 88 -5.12 -20.72 19.07
N GLU A 89 -5.99 -21.22 19.95
CA GLU A 89 -6.02 -20.82 21.37
C GLU A 89 -4.66 -21.06 22.04
N HIS A 90 -4.03 -22.21 21.77
CA HIS A 90 -2.70 -22.52 22.27
C HIS A 90 -1.63 -21.53 21.77
N LEU A 91 -1.64 -21.20 20.48
CA LEU A 91 -0.70 -20.25 19.89
C LEU A 91 -0.93 -18.82 20.40
N LEU A 92 -2.18 -18.42 20.62
CA LEU A 92 -2.53 -17.14 21.24
C LEU A 92 -2.05 -17.06 22.70
N HIS A 93 -2.23 -18.12 23.48
CA HIS A 93 -1.68 -18.19 24.83
C HIS A 93 -0.14 -18.15 24.84
N TYR A 94 0.51 -18.78 23.86
CA TYR A 94 1.95 -18.67 23.68
C TYR A 94 2.37 -17.23 23.38
N LEU A 95 1.71 -16.55 22.45
CA LEU A 95 1.96 -15.14 22.13
C LEU A 95 1.71 -14.21 23.31
N LEU A 96 0.75 -14.54 24.19
CA LEU A 96 0.45 -13.77 25.40
C LEU A 96 1.54 -13.91 26.47
N LYS A 97 2.05 -15.13 26.69
CA LYS A 97 3.14 -15.41 27.64
C LYS A 97 4.52 -15.02 27.11
N ARG A 98 4.61 -14.72 25.81
CA ARG A 98 5.83 -14.25 25.18
C ARG A 98 6.09 -12.82 25.66
N LYS A 99 7.06 -12.68 26.58
CA LYS A 99 7.55 -11.40 27.07
C LYS A 99 7.91 -10.52 25.86
N ASP A 100 7.34 -9.31 25.80
CA ASP A 100 7.66 -8.31 24.78
C ASP A 100 9.15 -7.98 24.88
N ASN A 101 9.98 -8.75 24.18
CA ASN A 101 11.40 -8.46 24.05
C ASN A 101 11.51 -7.25 23.14
N ALA A 102 11.56 -6.08 23.78
CA ALA A 102 11.93 -4.82 23.16
C ALA A 102 13.11 -5.03 22.19
N SER A 103 12.91 -4.57 20.96
CA SER A 103 13.97 -4.04 20.09
C SER A 103 15.27 -4.84 20.04
N THR A 104 15.22 -6.10 19.62
CA THR A 104 16.43 -6.72 19.05
C THR A 104 16.27 -6.71 17.54
N LYS A 105 17.00 -5.79 16.89
CA LYS A 105 17.29 -5.84 15.45
C LYS A 105 17.98 -7.17 15.17
N VAL A 106 17.22 -8.19 14.79
CA VAL A 106 17.80 -9.43 14.27
C VAL A 106 17.73 -9.35 12.75
N ASN A 107 18.90 -9.21 12.15
CA ASN A 107 19.13 -9.31 10.72
C ASN A 107 18.62 -10.67 10.23
N ALA A 108 17.44 -10.70 9.63
CA ALA A 108 17.00 -11.82 8.81
C ALA A 108 17.44 -11.54 7.37
N SER A 109 18.66 -11.97 7.06
CA SER A 109 19.13 -12.15 5.70
C SER A 109 18.40 -13.35 5.07
N MET A 110 17.31 -13.06 4.38
CA MET A 110 16.83 -13.87 3.26
C MET A 110 16.68 -12.92 2.09
N VAL A 111 17.31 -13.29 0.97
CA VAL A 111 17.33 -12.55 -0.29
C VAL A 111 15.90 -12.54 -0.86
N SER A 112 15.09 -11.61 -0.38
CA SER A 112 13.96 -11.06 -1.10
C SER A 112 14.41 -9.69 -1.57
N THR A 113 14.32 -9.44 -2.87
CA THR A 113 14.64 -8.16 -3.50
C THR A 113 13.65 -7.11 -2.99
N LYS A 114 13.86 -6.64 -1.76
CA LYS A 114 13.09 -5.54 -1.18
C LYS A 114 13.30 -4.36 -2.11
N LEU A 115 12.22 -3.92 -2.75
CA LEU A 115 12.17 -2.62 -3.38
C LEU A 115 12.64 -1.62 -2.33
N ALA A 116 13.61 -0.78 -2.70
CA ALA A 116 14.09 0.27 -1.82
C ALA A 116 12.88 1.13 -1.43
N ASP A 117 12.42 0.96 -0.19
CA ASP A 117 11.37 1.78 0.40
C ASP A 117 11.90 3.22 0.41
N PRO A 118 11.35 4.17 -0.37
CA PRO A 118 11.83 5.55 -0.48
C PRO A 118 11.66 6.39 0.81
N GLY A 119 11.51 5.74 1.97
CA GLY A 119 11.12 6.32 3.22
C GLY A 119 9.60 6.29 3.34
N ALA A 120 9.12 5.65 4.41
CA ALA A 120 7.71 5.55 4.77
C ALA A 120 6.99 6.89 4.55
N PHE A 121 6.00 6.87 3.66
CA PHE A 121 5.05 7.96 3.47
C PHE A 121 4.31 8.22 4.79
N ASP A 122 4.82 9.16 5.58
CA ASP A 122 4.40 9.49 6.93
C ASP A 122 3.23 10.50 6.96
N SER A 123 2.64 10.80 5.80
CA SER A 123 1.61 11.86 5.68
C SER A 123 0.19 11.35 5.48
N THR A 124 -0.01 10.04 5.42
CA THR A 124 -1.32 9.43 5.61
C THR A 124 -1.24 8.52 6.82
N GLU A 125 -1.30 9.12 8.01
CA GLU A 125 -1.60 8.41 9.25
C GLU A 125 -3.01 7.82 9.13
N ILE A 126 -3.08 6.61 8.60
CA ILE A 126 -4.31 5.81 8.64
C ILE A 126 -4.04 4.72 9.65
N ASP A 127 -4.72 4.80 10.80
CA ASP A 127 -4.68 3.77 11.86
C ASP A 127 -5.29 2.42 11.40
N GLU A 128 -5.90 2.42 10.22
CA GLU A 128 -6.45 1.27 9.55
C GLU A 128 -5.36 0.45 8.85
N VAL A 129 -5.46 -0.87 8.97
CA VAL A 129 -4.54 -1.82 8.35
C VAL A 129 -5.25 -2.43 7.16
N ALA A 130 -4.63 -2.33 5.99
CA ALA A 130 -5.22 -2.84 4.76
C ALA A 130 -5.13 -4.38 4.66
N HIS A 131 -6.15 -5.00 4.06
CA HIS A 131 -6.22 -6.42 3.80
C HIS A 131 -6.66 -6.70 2.36
N LEU A 132 -6.08 -7.70 1.71
CA LEU A 132 -6.45 -8.12 0.34
C LEU A 132 -7.90 -8.60 0.22
N THR A 133 -8.49 -9.05 1.34
CA THR A 133 -9.89 -9.49 1.37
C THR A 133 -10.89 -8.36 1.19
N ASP A 134 -10.46 -7.12 1.42
CA ASP A 134 -11.34 -5.95 1.49
C ASP A 134 -11.13 -5.07 0.24
N LEU A 135 -10.52 -5.61 -0.82
CA LEU A 135 -10.23 -4.87 -2.05
C LEU A 135 -11.50 -4.36 -2.74
N ASP A 136 -12.61 -5.08 -2.64
CA ASP A 136 -13.88 -4.65 -3.20
C ASP A 136 -14.40 -3.38 -2.49
N ASP A 137 -14.26 -3.32 -1.15
CA ASP A 137 -14.62 -2.13 -0.37
C ASP A 137 -13.73 -0.94 -0.74
N TYR A 138 -12.42 -1.17 -0.93
CA TYR A 138 -11.50 -0.10 -1.34
C TYR A 138 -11.80 0.38 -2.76
N LEU A 139 -12.23 -0.53 -3.65
CA LEU A 139 -12.63 -0.21 -5.00
C LEU A 139 -13.89 0.67 -5.02
N GLU A 140 -14.90 0.36 -4.20
CA GLU A 140 -16.11 1.18 -4.08
C GLU A 140 -15.78 2.61 -3.69
N LEU A 141 -14.92 2.80 -2.69
CA LEU A 141 -14.46 4.12 -2.24
C LEU A 141 -13.75 4.94 -3.34
N LEU A 142 -13.18 4.31 -4.37
CA LEU A 142 -12.56 5.02 -5.51
C LEU A 142 -13.58 5.69 -6.44
N TYR A 143 -14.88 5.39 -6.29
CA TYR A 143 -15.98 6.02 -7.03
C TYR A 143 -16.66 7.17 -6.26
N GLU A 144 -16.37 7.31 -4.98
CA GLU A 144 -16.96 8.33 -4.10
C GLU A 144 -16.20 9.67 -4.17
N ASP A 145 -16.21 10.45 -3.08
CA ASP A 145 -15.62 11.76 -3.02
C ASP A 145 -14.09 11.73 -2.84
N THR A 146 -13.47 12.92 -2.78
CA THR A 146 -12.00 13.04 -2.69
C THR A 146 -11.44 12.45 -1.40
N GLY A 147 -12.18 12.53 -0.28
CA GLY A 147 -11.76 11.97 1.00
C GLY A 147 -11.72 10.45 0.96
N ASP A 148 -12.79 9.82 0.47
CA ASP A 148 -12.88 8.38 0.32
C ASP A 148 -11.85 7.83 -0.66
N LYS A 149 -11.64 8.50 -1.80
CA LYS A 149 -10.55 8.18 -2.75
C LYS A 149 -9.18 8.23 -2.11
N LEU A 150 -8.91 9.26 -1.29
CA LEU A 150 -7.64 9.40 -0.59
C LEU A 150 -7.42 8.23 0.38
N ARG A 151 -8.44 7.90 1.18
CA ARG A 151 -8.39 6.75 2.10
C ARG A 151 -8.17 5.43 1.36
N ALA A 152 -8.96 5.16 0.33
CA ALA A 152 -8.83 3.96 -0.50
C ALA A 152 -7.44 3.83 -1.13
N SER A 153 -6.94 4.90 -1.73
CA SER A 153 -5.61 4.90 -2.37
C SER A 153 -4.48 4.59 -1.38
N ALA A 154 -4.60 5.05 -0.13
CA ALA A 154 -3.61 4.79 0.90
C ALA A 154 -3.69 3.34 1.43
N LEU A 155 -4.88 2.76 1.57
CA LEU A 155 -5.06 1.35 1.92
C LEU A 155 -4.51 0.43 0.83
N VAL A 156 -4.80 0.73 -0.44
CA VAL A 156 -4.24 -0.02 -1.58
C VAL A 156 -2.72 0.15 -1.64
N LEU A 157 -2.19 1.35 -1.35
CA LEU A 157 -0.74 1.58 -1.28
C LEU A 157 -0.08 0.75 -0.17
N GLN A 158 -0.70 0.62 1.01
CA GLN A 158 -0.19 -0.26 2.07
C GLN A 158 -0.02 -1.68 1.55
N LEU A 159 -0.98 -2.19 0.77
CA LEU A 159 -0.89 -3.53 0.17
C LEU A 159 0.20 -3.61 -0.91
N ALA A 160 0.29 -2.61 -1.80
CA ALA A 160 1.22 -2.58 -2.92
C ALA A 160 2.70 -2.49 -2.48
N ARG A 161 2.97 -2.01 -1.27
CA ARG A 161 4.34 -2.01 -0.71
C ARG A 161 4.90 -3.39 -0.44
N ASN A 162 4.04 -4.40 -0.27
CA ASN A 162 4.48 -5.78 -0.17
C ASN A 162 4.51 -6.41 -1.58
N PRO A 163 5.70 -6.77 -2.12
CA PRO A 163 5.81 -7.36 -3.45
C PRO A 163 4.95 -8.61 -3.65
N ASP A 164 4.73 -9.40 -2.59
CA ASP A 164 3.92 -10.64 -2.65
C ASP A 164 2.45 -10.37 -2.99
N ASN A 165 1.96 -9.17 -2.69
CA ASN A 165 0.58 -8.77 -2.97
C ASN A 165 0.40 -8.23 -4.39
N LEU A 166 1.47 -7.84 -5.09
CA LEU A 166 1.38 -7.07 -6.33
C LEU A 166 0.72 -7.84 -7.46
N GLU A 167 0.98 -9.14 -7.56
CA GLU A 167 0.34 -9.99 -8.58
C GLU A 167 -1.18 -10.03 -8.37
N GLU A 168 -1.66 -10.19 -7.13
CA GLU A 168 -3.10 -10.22 -6.82
C GLU A 168 -3.77 -8.86 -7.05
N LEU A 169 -3.13 -7.78 -6.62
CA LEU A 169 -3.60 -6.42 -6.86
C LEU A 169 -3.68 -6.09 -8.35
N PHE A 170 -2.68 -6.52 -9.13
CA PHE A 170 -2.59 -6.24 -10.55
C PHE A 170 -3.57 -7.08 -11.38
N GLN A 171 -3.82 -8.34 -10.99
CA GLN A 171 -4.83 -9.20 -11.63
C GLN A 171 -6.25 -8.66 -11.47
N ASN A 172 -6.51 -7.77 -10.50
CA ASN A 172 -7.75 -7.03 -10.42
C ASN A 172 -7.76 -5.87 -11.44
N GLU A 173 -8.10 -6.17 -12.69
CA GLU A 173 -8.13 -5.19 -13.78
C GLU A 173 -9.05 -4.00 -13.49
N THR A 174 -10.16 -4.22 -12.76
CA THR A 174 -11.09 -3.16 -12.36
C THR A 174 -10.43 -2.17 -11.41
N LEU A 175 -9.69 -2.66 -10.41
CA LEU A 175 -8.92 -1.83 -9.49
C LEU A 175 -7.86 -1.02 -10.22
N VAL A 176 -7.08 -1.67 -11.10
CA VAL A 176 -6.03 -0.98 -11.88
C VAL A 176 -6.65 0.10 -12.78
N GLY A 177 -7.77 -0.20 -13.43
CA GLY A 177 -8.52 0.75 -14.24
C GLY A 177 -9.06 1.92 -13.42
N ALA A 178 -9.62 1.66 -12.24
CA ALA A 178 -10.12 2.69 -11.33
C ALA A 178 -9.00 3.61 -10.83
N LEU A 179 -7.86 3.05 -10.40
CA LEU A 179 -6.68 3.83 -9.99
C LEU A 179 -6.17 4.71 -11.14
N ALA A 180 -6.06 4.16 -12.35
CA ALA A 180 -5.63 4.93 -13.52
C ALA A 180 -6.60 6.08 -13.86
N ARG A 181 -7.91 5.84 -13.73
CA ARG A 181 -8.95 6.86 -13.91
C ARG A 181 -8.84 7.97 -12.87
N VAL A 182 -8.76 7.60 -11.58
CA VAL A 182 -8.64 8.55 -10.48
C VAL A 182 -7.37 9.40 -10.60
N LEU A 183 -6.23 8.77 -10.93
CA LEU A 183 -4.99 9.53 -11.17
C LEU A 183 -5.13 10.50 -12.35
N ARG A 184 -5.92 10.18 -13.37
CA ARG A 184 -6.10 11.04 -14.55
C ARG A 184 -7.01 12.23 -14.27
N GLU A 185 -8.08 12.01 -13.51
CA GLU A 185 -9.16 12.98 -13.29
C GLU A 185 -8.91 13.85 -12.05
N ASP A 186 -8.32 13.28 -10.99
CA ASP A 186 -8.33 13.88 -9.65
C ASP A 186 -6.95 14.28 -9.12
N TRP A 187 -5.87 14.07 -9.87
CA TRP A 187 -4.50 14.37 -9.40
C TRP A 187 -4.26 15.83 -9.02
N ARG A 188 -4.99 16.78 -9.63
CA ARG A 188 -4.91 18.21 -9.29
C ARG A 188 -5.66 18.56 -8.00
N LYS A 189 -6.63 17.73 -7.59
CA LYS A 189 -7.47 17.97 -6.42
C LYS A 189 -6.74 17.65 -5.12
N SER A 190 -5.88 16.63 -5.15
CA SER A 190 -5.10 16.21 -3.98
C SER A 190 -3.72 15.68 -4.40
N THR A 191 -2.66 16.38 -3.98
CA THR A 191 -1.27 15.93 -4.18
C THR A 191 -1.01 14.61 -3.45
N ASP A 192 -1.66 14.36 -2.30
CA ASP A 192 -1.49 13.13 -1.53
C ASP A 192 -2.10 11.92 -2.27
N LEU A 193 -3.28 12.12 -2.86
CA LEU A 193 -3.94 11.11 -3.72
C LEU A 193 -3.09 10.79 -4.96
N ALA A 194 -2.59 11.84 -5.63
CA ALA A 194 -1.70 11.68 -6.78
C ALA A 194 -0.43 10.89 -6.39
N THR A 195 0.15 11.21 -5.22
CA THR A 195 1.34 10.53 -4.70
C THR A 195 1.08 9.07 -4.40
N ASN A 196 -0.02 8.75 -3.73
CA ASN A 196 -0.39 7.37 -3.41
C ASN A 196 -0.51 6.52 -4.68
N ILE A 197 -1.29 7.00 -5.64
CA ILE A 197 -1.56 6.24 -6.85
C ILE A 197 -0.32 6.16 -7.75
N ALA A 198 0.45 7.25 -7.89
CA ALA A 198 1.71 7.21 -8.61
C ALA A 198 2.69 6.19 -8.00
N TYR A 199 2.72 6.09 -6.66
CA TYR A 199 3.59 5.12 -5.99
C TYR A 199 3.09 3.68 -6.15
N ILE A 200 1.77 3.43 -6.12
CA ILE A 200 1.21 2.11 -6.47
C ILE A 200 1.67 1.67 -7.87
N PHE A 201 1.58 2.55 -8.87
CA PHE A 201 2.04 2.24 -10.22
C PHE A 201 3.55 2.08 -10.33
N PHE A 202 4.32 2.79 -9.51
CA PHE A 202 5.75 2.55 -9.39
C PHE A 202 6.04 1.16 -8.81
N CYS A 203 5.31 0.72 -7.77
CA CYS A 203 5.42 -0.64 -7.26
C CYS A 203 5.14 -1.67 -8.37
N PHE A 204 4.07 -1.49 -9.16
CA PHE A 204 3.80 -2.33 -10.34
C PHE A 204 4.92 -2.27 -11.39
N SER A 205 5.55 -1.12 -11.61
CA SER A 205 6.64 -0.98 -12.60
C SER A 205 7.88 -1.82 -12.28
N SER A 206 7.97 -2.37 -11.07
CA SER A 206 9.05 -3.27 -10.65
C SER A 206 9.04 -4.61 -11.38
N PHE A 207 7.90 -5.01 -11.96
CA PHE A 207 7.73 -6.29 -12.65
C PHE A 207 7.44 -6.04 -14.13
N SER A 208 8.25 -6.65 -15.00
CA SER A 208 8.12 -6.51 -16.46
C SER A 208 6.75 -6.92 -17.00
N ASN A 209 6.11 -7.89 -16.34
CA ASN A 209 4.78 -8.39 -16.73
C ASN A 209 3.70 -7.30 -16.65
N PHE A 210 3.93 -6.25 -15.85
CA PHE A 210 2.97 -5.16 -15.63
C PHE A 210 3.20 -3.96 -16.56
N HIS A 211 4.33 -3.93 -17.28
CA HIS A 211 4.74 -2.78 -18.10
C HIS A 211 3.78 -2.50 -19.26
N SER A 212 3.20 -3.54 -19.88
CA SER A 212 2.24 -3.39 -20.98
C SER A 212 1.00 -2.60 -20.56
N VAL A 213 0.49 -2.85 -19.35
CA VAL A 213 -0.68 -2.17 -18.79
C VAL A 213 -0.34 -0.74 -18.35
N ILE A 214 0.82 -0.53 -17.73
CA ILE A 214 1.33 0.81 -17.38
C ILE A 214 1.44 1.69 -18.64
N LEU A 215 1.93 1.10 -19.75
CA LEU A 215 2.01 1.76 -21.04
C LEU A 215 0.61 2.02 -21.65
N HIS A 216 -0.28 1.03 -21.60
CA HIS A 216 -1.66 1.16 -22.08
C HIS A 216 -2.39 2.35 -21.43
N PHE A 217 -2.30 2.48 -20.10
CA PHE A 217 -2.89 3.61 -19.38
C PHE A 217 -2.06 4.90 -19.46
N LYS A 218 -0.92 4.90 -20.15
CA LYS A 218 0.00 6.05 -20.29
C LYS A 218 0.43 6.63 -18.94
N ILE A 219 0.61 5.77 -17.94
CA ILE A 219 0.91 6.20 -16.57
C ILE A 219 2.22 7.00 -16.53
N GLY A 220 3.26 6.58 -17.27
CA GLY A 220 4.52 7.32 -17.33
C GLY A 220 4.37 8.76 -17.82
N ALA A 221 3.59 8.98 -18.88
CA ALA A 221 3.33 10.32 -19.40
C ALA A 221 2.52 11.17 -18.39
N LEU A 222 1.52 10.55 -17.76
CA LEU A 222 0.70 11.21 -16.74
C LEU A 222 1.55 11.62 -15.53
N THR A 223 2.43 10.75 -15.04
CA THR A 223 3.37 11.05 -13.95
C THR A 223 4.28 12.22 -14.30
N MET A 224 4.79 12.29 -15.54
CA MET A 224 5.59 13.44 -15.98
C MET A 224 4.80 14.75 -15.96
N THR A 225 3.54 14.74 -16.41
CA THR A 225 2.66 15.92 -16.34
C THR A 225 2.38 16.35 -14.91
N ILE A 226 2.19 15.40 -13.98
CA ILE A 226 1.99 15.71 -12.56
C ILE A 226 3.26 16.36 -11.98
N ILE A 227 4.44 15.82 -12.28
CA ILE A 227 5.72 16.37 -11.83
C ILE A 227 5.93 17.79 -12.36
N GLU A 228 5.69 18.02 -13.65
CA GLU A 228 5.83 19.35 -14.27
C GLU A 228 4.90 20.37 -13.62
N HIS A 229 3.64 20.00 -13.37
CA HIS A 229 2.70 20.88 -12.69
C HIS A 229 3.12 21.20 -11.25
N GLU A 230 3.60 20.22 -10.49
CA GLU A 230 4.11 20.48 -9.14
C GLU A 230 5.36 21.39 -9.18
N LEU A 231 6.27 21.24 -10.14
CA LEU A 231 7.39 22.18 -10.31
C LEU A 231 6.91 23.62 -10.57
N GLN A 232 5.96 23.82 -11.49
CA GLN A 232 5.40 25.14 -11.77
C GLN A 232 4.70 25.76 -10.54
N LYS A 233 3.99 24.92 -9.77
CA LYS A 233 3.34 25.34 -8.53
C LYS A 233 4.37 25.75 -7.47
N TYR A 234 5.50 25.06 -7.37
CA TYR A 234 6.59 25.42 -6.48
C TYR A 234 7.16 26.81 -6.81
N ASP A 235 7.41 27.08 -8.09
CA ASP A 235 7.95 28.37 -8.55
C ASP A 235 7.01 29.51 -8.18
N LEU A 236 5.71 29.38 -8.48
CA LEU A 236 4.70 30.39 -8.14
C LEU A 236 4.64 30.67 -6.63
N TRP A 237 4.67 29.63 -5.82
CA TRP A 237 4.63 29.75 -4.37
C TRP A 237 5.91 30.36 -3.79
N THR A 238 7.05 30.08 -4.41
CA THR A 238 8.34 30.69 -4.08
C THR A 238 8.30 32.19 -4.36
N GLU A 239 7.78 32.60 -5.52
CA GLU A 239 7.61 34.02 -5.89
C GLU A 239 6.65 34.75 -4.93
N GLU A 240 5.51 34.15 -4.60
CA GLU A 240 4.53 34.71 -3.65
C GLU A 240 5.15 34.89 -2.25
N LEU A 241 5.89 33.89 -1.77
CA LEU A 241 6.57 33.95 -0.48
C LEU A 241 7.64 35.06 -0.46
N GLN A 242 8.44 35.18 -1.53
CA GLN A 242 9.44 36.25 -1.66
C GLN A 242 8.78 37.63 -1.69
N GLN A 243 7.65 37.79 -2.37
CA GLN A 243 6.92 39.05 -2.41
C GLN A 243 6.41 39.44 -1.02
N LYS A 244 5.79 38.51 -0.28
CA LYS A 244 5.32 38.77 1.10
C LYS A 244 6.47 39.05 2.05
N LYS A 245 7.62 38.39 1.87
CA LYS A 245 8.84 38.66 2.64
C LYS A 245 9.32 40.10 2.44
N ARG A 246 9.34 40.59 1.19
CA ARG A 246 9.70 41.99 0.89
C ARG A 246 8.75 42.98 1.57
N LEU A 247 7.45 42.77 1.43
CA LEU A 247 6.44 43.64 2.05
C LEU A 247 6.53 43.66 3.58
N MET A 248 6.83 42.51 4.22
CA MET A 248 7.06 42.43 5.66
C MET A 248 8.30 43.22 6.10
N LEU A 249 9.38 43.19 5.32
CA LEU A 249 10.60 43.96 5.59
C LEU A 249 10.40 45.47 5.38
N GLU A 250 9.63 45.86 4.36
CA GLU A 250 9.32 47.26 4.06
C GLU A 250 8.34 47.88 5.08
N ASN A 251 7.38 47.10 5.57
CA ASN A 251 6.36 47.53 6.54
C ASN A 251 6.60 46.97 7.95
N GLY A 252 7.85 46.97 8.44
CA GLY A 252 8.29 46.24 9.65
C GLY A 252 7.58 46.52 10.99
N GLN A 253 6.57 47.39 11.04
CA GLN A 253 5.68 47.61 12.20
C GLN A 253 4.23 47.10 12.00
N SER A 254 3.86 46.66 10.80
CA SER A 254 2.54 46.09 10.51
C SER A 254 2.50 44.64 10.96
N GLU A 255 1.74 44.39 12.01
CA GLU A 255 1.45 43.04 12.50
C GLU A 255 0.73 42.21 11.42
N GLU A 256 -0.09 42.85 10.60
CA GLU A 256 -0.80 42.22 9.48
C GLU A 256 0.18 41.67 8.43
N ALA A 257 1.21 42.44 8.07
CA ALA A 257 2.22 42.00 7.11
C ALA A 257 3.04 40.81 7.64
N ARG A 258 3.29 40.78 8.95
CA ARG A 258 4.02 39.68 9.61
C ARG A 258 3.19 38.39 9.62
N ILE A 259 1.93 38.47 10.06
CA ILE A 259 0.99 37.34 10.08
C ILE A 259 0.77 36.80 8.66
N ALA A 260 0.65 37.68 7.66
CA ALA A 260 0.47 37.26 6.27
C ALA A 260 1.69 36.50 5.72
N TYR A 261 2.91 36.94 6.06
CA TYR A 261 4.14 36.24 5.70
C TYR A 261 4.24 34.88 6.41
N GLU A 262 4.05 34.83 7.72
CA GLU A 262 4.11 33.58 8.52
C GLU A 262 3.08 32.55 8.02
N THR A 263 1.87 32.98 7.71
CA THR A 263 0.82 32.11 7.13
C THR A 263 1.23 31.57 5.76
N SER A 264 1.84 32.41 4.91
CA SER A 264 2.31 31.99 3.59
C SER A 264 3.48 31.02 3.69
N LEU A 265 4.38 31.23 4.66
CA LEU A 265 5.51 30.36 4.94
C LEU A 265 5.04 28.97 5.37
N GLY A 266 4.11 28.86 6.31
CA GLY A 266 3.61 27.56 6.76
C GLY A 266 2.91 26.75 5.64
N LYS A 267 2.17 27.44 4.77
CA LYS A 267 1.57 26.81 3.58
C LYS A 267 2.65 26.37 2.56
N TYR A 268 3.69 27.18 2.34
CA TYR A 268 4.82 26.83 1.50
C TYR A 268 5.56 25.60 2.03
N GLU A 269 5.88 25.56 3.32
CA GLU A 269 6.53 24.41 3.96
C GLU A 269 5.70 23.12 3.82
N THR A 270 4.37 23.23 3.95
CA THR A 270 3.46 22.10 3.74
C THR A 270 3.50 21.61 2.28
N LEU A 271 3.51 22.53 1.32
CA LEU A 271 3.64 22.22 -0.10
C LEU A 271 4.96 21.51 -0.40
N VAL A 272 6.08 22.04 0.10
CA VAL A 272 7.41 21.45 -0.11
C VAL A 272 7.47 20.02 0.44
N LYS A 273 6.95 19.78 1.65
CA LYS A 273 6.88 18.42 2.22
C LYS A 273 6.13 17.44 1.32
N LYS A 274 4.97 17.85 0.77
CA LYS A 274 4.17 17.00 -0.13
C LYS A 274 4.87 16.75 -1.46
N GLN A 275 5.53 17.76 -2.02
CA GLN A 275 6.31 17.60 -3.25
C GLN A 275 7.51 16.70 -3.06
N GLU A 276 8.25 16.86 -1.96
CA GLU A 276 9.34 15.96 -1.63
C GLU A 276 8.86 14.52 -1.56
N GLN A 277 7.68 14.25 -0.99
CA GLN A 277 7.11 12.90 -0.95
C GLN A 277 6.80 12.35 -2.34
N LEU A 278 6.11 13.14 -3.17
CA LEU A 278 5.85 12.77 -4.57
C LEU A 278 7.16 12.51 -5.33
N PHE A 279 8.16 13.35 -5.07
CA PHE A 279 9.46 13.29 -5.73
C PHE A 279 10.42 12.31 -5.08
N ARG A 280 10.16 11.71 -3.92
CA ARG A 280 11.05 10.67 -3.32
C ARG A 280 11.13 9.42 -4.18
N GLY A 281 10.19 9.20 -5.09
CA GLY A 281 10.35 8.27 -6.23
C GLY A 281 11.54 8.60 -7.16
N LYS A 282 12.11 9.82 -7.10
CA LYS A 282 13.32 10.28 -7.83
C LYS A 282 14.65 9.78 -7.26
N ASN A 283 14.69 9.04 -6.16
CA ASN A 283 15.91 8.31 -5.79
C ASN A 283 16.27 7.18 -6.79
N MET A 284 15.62 7.15 -7.96
CA MET A 284 16.10 6.61 -9.22
C MET A 284 16.88 7.67 -10.04
N GLY A 285 17.96 8.26 -9.49
CA GLY A 285 19.13 8.59 -10.33
C GLY A 285 19.58 10.04 -10.53
N VAL A 286 19.06 11.09 -9.89
CA VAL A 286 19.74 12.41 -9.92
C VAL A 286 19.63 13.14 -8.59
N ASN A 287 20.75 13.18 -7.87
CA ASN A 287 20.97 14.04 -6.72
C ASN A 287 21.07 15.48 -7.24
N ILE A 288 19.97 16.24 -7.20
CA ILE A 288 20.01 17.69 -7.43
C ILE A 288 20.15 18.35 -6.06
N PRO A 289 21.30 18.95 -5.74
CA PRO A 289 21.47 19.66 -4.48
C PRO A 289 20.57 20.89 -4.49
N ILE A 290 19.74 20.99 -3.45
CA ILE A 290 19.02 22.21 -3.12
C ILE A 290 20.09 23.26 -2.78
N ARG A 291 20.19 24.32 -3.57
CA ARG A 291 21.01 25.50 -3.30
C ARG A 291 20.24 26.51 -2.46
#